data_AF-A0A1F9H8W3-F1
#
_entry.id   AF-A0A1F9H8W3-F1
#
_cell.length_a   1.000
_cell.length_b   1.000
_cell.length_c   1.000
_cell.angle_alpha   90.00
_cell.angle_beta   90.00
_cell.angle_gamma   90.00
#
_symmetry.space_group_name_H-M   'P 1'
#
loop_
_entity.id
_entity.type
_entity.pdbx_description
1 polymer ?
#
loop_
_entity_poly.entity_id
_entity_poly.type
_entity_poly.pdbx_seq_one_letter_code
_entity_poly.pdbx_strand_id
1 'polypeptide(L)'
;MTIEIIAIMIIFGAGLWFLFSPLAKNDTDEISLSTFQEDLALRKANVIAGLKDLKLDRALNKVSEEDFKEMENEAMNEGATLLKQIDNQQKGQL
;
A
#
# COMPACT_ATOMS: atom_id res chain seq x y z
N MET A 1 16.70 -29.02 -46.54
CA MET A 1 16.83 -27.55 -46.67
C MET A 1 15.59 -26.77 -46.28
N THR A 2 14.47 -26.83 -47.00
CA THR A 2 13.28 -25.99 -46.68
C THR A 2 12.61 -26.37 -45.37
N ILE A 3 12.49 -27.67 -45.08
CA ILE A 3 11.85 -28.19 -43.84
C ILE A 3 12.67 -27.86 -42.59
N GLU A 4 14.00 -27.89 -42.68
CA GLU A 4 14.90 -27.56 -41.55
C GLU A 4 14.78 -26.08 -41.14
N ILE A 5 14.65 -25.18 -42.13
CA ILE A 5 14.48 -23.74 -41.87
C ILE A 5 13.14 -23.47 -41.18
N ILE A 6 12.08 -24.17 -41.60
CA ILE A 6 10.75 -24.05 -40.98
C ILE A 6 10.78 -24.55 -39.53
N ALA A 7 11.46 -25.67 -39.26
CA ALA A 7 11.60 -26.19 -37.91
C ALA A 7 12.35 -25.23 -36.97
N ILE A 8 13.43 -24.61 -37.46
CA ILE A 8 14.19 -23.60 -36.70
C ILE A 8 13.31 -22.38 -36.37
N MET A 9 12.52 -21.89 -37.33
CA MET A 9 11.63 -20.75 -37.08
C MET A 9 10.54 -21.04 -36.03
N ILE A 10 9.99 -22.25 -36.02
CA ILE A 10 8.96 -22.64 -35.03
C ILE A 10 9.57 -22.71 -33.62
N ILE A 11 10.75 -23.35 -33.49
CA ILE A 11 11.44 -23.46 -32.20
C ILE A 11 11.82 -22.08 -31.68
N PHE A 12 12.34 -21.21 -32.55
CA PHE A 12 12.72 -19.85 -32.18
C PHE A 12 11.49 -19.01 -31.79
N GLY A 13 10.38 -19.12 -32.53
CA GLY A 13 9.13 -18.44 -32.21
C GLY A 13 8.52 -18.89 -30.87
N ALA A 14 8.53 -20.20 -30.59
CA ALA A 14 8.07 -20.74 -29.32
C ALA A 14 8.95 -20.30 -28.13
N GLY A 15 10.27 -20.22 -28.34
CA GLY A 15 11.21 -19.70 -27.35
C GLY A 15 10.96 -18.23 -27.03
N LEU A 16 10.75 -17.40 -28.06
CA LEU A 16 10.39 -16.00 -27.88
C LEU A 16 9.03 -15.87 -27.16
N TRP A 17 8.03 -16.66 -27.56
CA TRP A 17 6.73 -16.67 -26.88
C TRP A 17 6.85 -17.01 -25.39
N PHE A 18 7.66 -18.02 -25.04
CA PHE A 18 7.90 -18.39 -23.64
C PHE A 18 8.62 -17.29 -22.85
N LEU A 19 9.57 -16.58 -23.47
CA LEU A 19 10.29 -15.47 -22.83
C LEU A 19 9.43 -14.20 -22.68
N PHE A 20 8.54 -13.92 -23.62
CA PHE A 20 7.64 -12.76 -23.56
C PHE A 20 6.32 -13.04 -22.82
N SER A 21 5.92 -14.31 -22.67
CA SER A 21 4.73 -14.70 -21.92
C SER A 21 4.68 -14.18 -20.47
N PRO A 22 5.77 -14.19 -19.67
CA PRO A 22 5.73 -13.63 -18.31
C PRO A 22 5.65 -12.11 -18.30
N LEU A 23 5.96 -11.41 -19.41
CA LEU A 23 5.86 -9.96 -19.49
C LEU A 23 4.44 -9.46 -19.79
N ALA A 24 3.58 -10.31 -20.36
CA ALA A 24 2.18 -10.03 -20.61
C ALA A 24 1.25 -10.45 -19.45
N LYS A 25 1.79 -11.18 -18.47
CA LYS A 25 1.05 -11.57 -17.28
C LYS A 25 1.08 -10.41 -16.29
N ASN A 26 0.09 -9.53 -16.39
CA ASN A 26 -0.16 -8.50 -15.39
C ASN A 26 -0.64 -9.17 -14.09
N ASP A 27 0.29 -9.65 -13.27
CA ASP A 27 0.04 -10.01 -11.87
C ASP A 27 -0.13 -8.72 -11.02
N THR A 28 -0.88 -7.73 -11.51
CA THR A 28 -0.87 -6.36 -10.98
C THR A 28 -1.98 -6.06 -9.97
N ASP A 29 -3.04 -6.86 -9.92
CA ASP A 29 -4.22 -6.48 -9.14
C ASP A 29 -4.22 -7.00 -7.69
N GLU A 30 -3.66 -8.18 -7.39
CA GLU A 30 -3.69 -8.73 -6.02
C GLU A 30 -2.60 -8.17 -5.09
N ILE A 31 -1.41 -7.86 -5.62
CA ILE A 31 -0.29 -7.36 -4.80
C ILE A 31 -0.52 -5.90 -4.38
N SER A 32 -1.23 -5.11 -5.19
CA SER A 32 -1.43 -3.68 -4.90
C SER A 32 -2.39 -3.45 -3.72
N LEU A 33 -3.43 -4.27 -3.60
CA LEU A 33 -4.52 -4.08 -2.64
C LEU A 33 -4.10 -4.53 -1.23
N SER A 34 -3.35 -5.62 -1.11
CA SER A 34 -2.79 -6.06 0.18
C SER A 34 -1.77 -5.06 0.71
N THR A 35 -0.88 -4.56 -0.15
CA THR A 35 0.15 -3.57 0.20
C THR A 35 -0.49 -2.25 0.64
N PHE A 36 -1.55 -1.82 -0.05
CA PHE A 36 -2.28 -0.60 0.31
C PHE A 36 -3.03 -0.71 1.66
N GLN A 37 -3.63 -1.87 1.95
CA GLN A 37 -4.26 -2.11 3.25
C GLN A 37 -3.25 -2.15 4.40
N GLU A 38 -2.10 -2.79 4.17
CA GLU A 38 -1.01 -2.84 5.13
C GLU A 38 -0.46 -1.43 5.42
N ASP A 39 -0.30 -0.60 4.38
CA ASP A 39 0.11 0.80 4.52
C ASP A 39 -0.90 1.62 5.33
N LEU A 40 -2.21 1.50 5.04
CA LEU A 40 -3.25 2.20 5.81
C LEU A 40 -3.27 1.77 7.28
N ALA A 41 -3.10 0.47 7.56
CA ALA A 41 -3.03 -0.05 8.92
C ALA A 41 -1.78 0.47 9.67
N LEU A 42 -0.64 0.52 8.99
CA LEU A 42 0.62 1.01 9.54
C LEU A 42 0.55 2.52 9.82
N ARG A 43 -0.01 3.31 8.90
CA ARG A 43 -0.26 4.74 9.11
C ARG A 43 -1.17 5.00 10.31
N LYS A 44 -2.25 4.23 10.46
CA LYS A 44 -3.13 4.31 11.64
C LYS A 44 -2.36 4.03 12.94
N ALA A 45 -1.51 2.99 12.94
CA ALA A 45 -0.71 2.66 14.11
C ALA A 45 0.25 3.79 14.49
N ASN A 46 0.87 4.43 13.49
CA ASN A 46 1.77 5.57 13.69
C ASN A 46 1.04 6.79 14.27
N VAL A 47 -0.15 7.13 13.77
CA VAL A 47 -0.96 8.25 14.30
C VAL A 47 -1.32 7.99 15.78
N ILE A 48 -1.70 6.75 16.12
CA ILE A 48 -2.03 6.39 17.51
C ILE A 48 -0.78 6.45 18.41
N ALA A 49 0.38 6.00 17.91
CA ALA A 49 1.64 6.09 18.64
C ALA A 49 2.03 7.56 18.88
N GLY A 50 1.98 8.39 17.84
CA GLY A 50 2.25 9.83 17.93
C GLY A 50 1.33 10.54 18.92
N LEU A 51 0.04 10.20 18.96
CA LEU A 51 -0.89 10.72 19.98
C LEU A 51 -0.50 10.33 21.42
N LYS A 52 0.03 9.12 21.63
CA LYS A 52 0.50 8.69 22.96
C LYS A 52 1.76 9.45 23.37
N ASP A 53 2.69 9.61 22.44
CA ASP A 53 3.93 10.35 22.68
C ASP A 53 3.63 11.83 22.95
N LEU A 54 2.74 12.43 22.18
CA LEU A 54 2.28 13.81 22.38
C LEU A 54 1.63 14.01 23.77
N LYS A 55 0.83 13.03 24.23
CA LYS A 55 0.26 13.05 25.59
C LYS A 55 1.31 12.93 26.67
N LEU A 56 2.35 12.12 26.45
CA LEU A 56 3.49 12.02 27.34
C LEU A 56 4.26 13.35 27.40
N ASP A 57 4.56 13.94 26.25
CA ASP A 57 5.29 15.21 26.18
C ASP A 57 4.50 16.36 26.82
N ARG A 58 3.17 16.36 26.70
CA ARG A 58 2.30 17.27 27.44
C ARG A 58 2.38 17.04 28.95
N ALA A 59 2.31 15.78 29.40
CA ALA A 59 2.44 15.43 30.82
C ALA A 59 3.81 15.81 31.41
N LEU A 60 4.85 15.81 30.57
CA LEU A 60 6.20 16.26 30.91
C LEU A 60 6.41 17.77 30.78
N ASN A 61 5.36 18.54 30.46
CA ASN A 61 5.41 19.99 30.20
C ASN A 61 6.42 20.40 29.10
N LYS A 62 6.72 19.50 28.15
CA LYS A 62 7.58 19.80 26.99
C LYS A 62 6.83 20.55 25.88
N VAL A 63 5.50 20.47 25.90
CA VAL A 63 4.60 21.09 24.91
C VAL A 63 3.55 21.92 25.65
N SER A 64 3.22 23.09 25.10
CA SER A 64 2.20 23.96 25.67
C SER A 64 0.79 23.36 25.54
N GLU A 65 -0.18 23.85 26.31
CA GLU A 65 -1.57 23.39 26.19
C GLU A 65 -2.18 23.72 24.81
N GLU A 66 -1.79 24.88 24.26
CA GLU A 66 -2.29 25.36 22.98
C GLU A 66 -1.75 24.50 21.83
N ASP A 67 -0.43 24.29 21.79
CA ASP A 67 0.20 23.45 20.78
C ASP A 67 -0.28 21.99 20.90
N PHE A 68 -0.48 21.49 22.13
CA PHE A 68 -1.00 20.15 22.35
C PHE A 68 -2.41 19.98 21.75
N LYS A 69 -3.31 20.95 21.98
CA LYS A 69 -4.68 20.89 21.44
C LYS A 69 -4.70 20.98 19.93
N GLU A 70 -3.84 21.81 19.34
CA GLU A 70 -3.73 21.90 17.89
C GLU A 70 -3.27 20.57 17.28
N MET A 71 -2.17 20.03 17.78
CA MET A 71 -1.61 18.76 17.31
C MET A 71 -2.52 17.55 17.60
N GLU A 72 -3.20 17.52 18.74
CA GLU A 72 -4.17 16.47 19.06
C GLU A 72 -5.35 16.50 18.08
N ASN A 73 -5.89 17.69 17.78
CA ASN A 73 -6.97 17.83 16.80
C ASN A 73 -6.55 17.41 15.39
N GLU A 74 -5.35 17.80 14.95
CA GLU A 74 -4.82 17.41 13.66
C GLU A 74 -4.66 15.88 13.54
N ALA A 75 -4.02 15.26 14.54
CA ALA A 75 -3.85 13.81 14.58
C ALA A 75 -5.17 13.04 14.69
N MET A 76 -6.16 13.56 15.43
CA MET A 76 -7.50 12.96 15.49
C MET A 76 -8.22 13.05 14.14
N ASN A 77 -8.08 14.15 13.40
CA ASN A 77 -8.65 14.32 12.07
C ASN A 77 -8.00 13.38 11.05
N GLU A 78 -6.68 13.21 11.10
CA GLU A 78 -5.98 12.23 10.26
C GLU A 78 -6.43 10.80 10.59
N GLY A 79 -6.47 10.44 11.88
CA GLY A 79 -6.94 9.13 12.33
C GLY A 79 -8.38 8.82 11.90
N ALA A 80 -9.29 9.80 11.99
CA ALA A 80 -10.67 9.66 11.52
C ALA A 80 -10.74 9.47 10.00
N THR A 81 -9.88 10.15 9.24
CA THR A 81 -9.80 10.01 7.78
C THR A 81 -9.29 8.62 7.38
N LEU A 82 -8.23 8.13 8.05
CA LEU A 82 -7.69 6.79 7.83
C LEU A 82 -8.72 5.70 8.17
N LEU A 83 -9.47 5.86 9.26
CA LEU A 83 -10.56 4.92 9.61
C LEU A 83 -11.63 4.86 8.53
N LYS A 84 -12.07 6.01 8.00
CA LYS A 84 -13.02 6.04 6.88
C LYS A 84 -12.48 5.36 5.63
N GLN A 85 -11.19 5.55 5.33
CA GLN A 85 -10.54 4.89 4.19
C GLN A 85 -10.51 3.37 4.35
N ILE A 86 -10.17 2.88 5.56
CA ILE A 86 -10.18 1.44 5.89
C ILE A 86 -11.60 0.87 5.79
N ASP A 87 -12.59 1.55 6.36
CA ASP A 87 -14.00 1.09 6.32
C ASP A 87 -14.55 1.02 4.89
N ASN A 88 -14.21 2.01 4.04
CA ASN A 88 -14.62 2.03 2.65
C ASN A 88 -13.94 0.92 1.83
N GLN A 89 -12.68 0.59 2.14
CA GLN A 89 -11.98 -0.55 1.52
C GLN A 89 -12.63 -1.89 1.92
N GLN A 90 -12.99 -2.06 3.19
CA GLN A 90 -13.66 -3.27 3.66
C GLN A 90 -15.06 -3.46 3.07
N LYS A 91 -15.80 -2.36 2.86
CA LYS A 91 -17.14 -2.40 2.24
C LYS A 91 -17.12 -2.61 0.73
N GLY A 92 -16.05 -2.22 0.04
CA GLY A 92 -15.88 -2.46 -1.41
C GLY A 92 -15.52 -3.92 -1.76
N GLN A 93 -15.31 -4.78 -0.77
CA GLN A 93 -14.95 -6.21 -0.92
C GLN A 93 -16.11 -7.17 -0.62
N LEU A 94 -17.31 -6.67 -0.29
CA LEU A 94 -18.55 -7.42 -0.11
C LEU A 94 -19.46 -7.22 -1.33
#